data_AF-A0A4D4KU28-F1
#
_entry.id   AF-A0A4D4KU28-F1
#
_cell.length_a   1.000
_cell.length_b   1.000
_cell.length_c   1.000
_cell.angle_alpha   90.00
_cell.angle_beta   90.00
_cell.angle_gamma   90.00
#
_symmetry.space_group_name_H-M   'P 1'
#
loop_
_entity.id
_entity.type
_entity.pdbx_description
1 polymer ?
#
loop_
_entity_poly.entity_id
_entity_poly.type
_entity_poly.pdbx_seq_one_letter_code
_entity_poly.pdbx_strand_id
1 'polypeptide(L)'
;MRTDTRTTAPPLPPPAAVPRPRGRPRRATRRLGVQPLPALVLALFLVFFVLPALWLVLAATKTDSQLVHSNPLAFGSWRALRANWDALTDYQDNAVFLWLRNSALYAFLALVITLCVAIPRATDWR
;
A
#
# COMPACT_ATOMS: atom_id res chain seq x y z
N MET A 1 37.92 -49.33 -70.68
CA MET A 1 37.09 -50.56 -70.61
C MET A 1 37.74 -51.44 -69.55
N ARG A 2 37.30 -51.61 -68.30
CA ARG A 2 36.05 -51.37 -67.55
C ARG A 2 36.31 -50.44 -66.36
N THR A 3 35.37 -49.57 -66.04
CA THR A 3 35.30 -48.85 -64.76
C THR A 3 34.69 -49.78 -63.72
N ASP A 4 35.49 -50.24 -62.75
CA ASP A 4 34.96 -50.89 -61.56
C ASP A 4 34.36 -49.85 -60.62
N THR A 5 33.04 -49.89 -60.51
CA THR A 5 32.24 -49.19 -59.50
C THR A 5 32.42 -49.87 -58.15
N ARG A 6 33.27 -49.30 -57.27
CA ARG A 6 33.16 -49.52 -55.83
C ARG A 6 32.82 -48.21 -55.13
N THR A 7 31.52 -47.98 -55.04
CA THR A 7 30.88 -47.19 -53.99
C THR A 7 31.37 -47.70 -52.64
N THR A 8 32.28 -46.97 -52.02
CA THR A 8 32.60 -47.13 -50.60
C THR A 8 32.16 -45.84 -49.94
N ALA A 9 30.92 -45.82 -49.46
CA ALA A 9 30.45 -44.72 -48.64
C ALA A 9 31.36 -44.63 -47.39
N PRO A 10 31.83 -43.44 -47.00
CA PRO A 10 32.63 -43.29 -45.79
C PRO A 10 31.83 -43.80 -44.58
N PRO A 11 32.49 -44.37 -43.55
CA PRO A 11 31.81 -44.71 -42.31
C PRO A 11 31.21 -43.42 -41.76
N LEU A 12 29.89 -43.38 -41.59
CA LEU A 12 29.24 -42.25 -40.95
C LEU A 12 29.88 -42.10 -39.55
N PRO A 13 30.39 -40.92 -39.18
CA PRO A 13 30.78 -40.70 -37.79
C PRO A 13 29.57 -41.04 -36.92
N PRO A 14 29.76 -41.75 -35.79
CA PRO A 14 28.65 -42.02 -34.87
C PRO A 14 27.99 -40.67 -34.58
N PRO A 15 26.64 -40.58 -34.58
CA PRO A 15 25.97 -39.32 -34.32
C PRO A 15 26.56 -38.78 -33.03
N ALA A 16 27.21 -37.62 -33.13
CA ALA A 16 27.81 -36.97 -31.97
C ALA A 16 26.71 -36.92 -30.92
N ALA A 17 26.91 -37.62 -29.81
CA ALA A 17 25.90 -37.78 -28.78
C ALA A 17 25.51 -36.37 -28.34
N VAL A 18 24.34 -35.90 -28.79
CA VAL A 18 23.84 -34.58 -28.45
C VAL A 18 23.82 -34.54 -26.93
N PRO A 19 24.59 -33.67 -26.27
CA PRO A 19 24.58 -33.57 -24.83
C PRO A 19 23.14 -33.24 -24.44
N ARG A 20 22.41 -34.22 -23.88
CA ARG A 20 21.08 -33.95 -23.33
C ARG A 20 21.30 -32.87 -22.27
N PRO A 21 20.60 -31.72 -22.33
CA PRO A 21 20.76 -30.71 -21.30
C PRO A 21 20.27 -31.29 -19.96
N ARG A 22 21.20 -31.81 -19.18
CA ARG A 22 20.99 -32.18 -17.78
C ARG A 22 21.17 -30.92 -16.97
N GLY A 23 20.07 -30.22 -16.75
CA GLY A 23 19.98 -29.15 -15.79
C GLY A 23 18.54 -28.98 -15.40
N ARG A 24 18.08 -29.73 -14.38
CA ARG A 24 16.87 -29.37 -13.63
C ARG A 24 16.94 -27.87 -13.36
N PRO A 25 15.84 -27.10 -13.48
CA PRO A 25 15.84 -25.78 -12.88
C PRO A 25 16.18 -26.02 -11.41
N ARG A 26 17.40 -25.64 -11.00
CA ARG A 26 17.67 -25.37 -9.60
C ARG A 26 16.60 -24.35 -9.29
N ARG A 27 15.52 -24.79 -8.63
CA ARG A 27 14.67 -23.91 -7.86
C ARG A 27 15.69 -23.17 -7.01
N ALA A 28 16.03 -21.96 -7.43
CA ALA A 28 16.49 -20.97 -6.51
C ALA A 28 15.30 -20.85 -5.57
N THR A 29 15.28 -21.70 -4.55
CA THR A 29 14.77 -21.32 -3.26
C THR A 29 15.62 -20.12 -2.92
N ARG A 30 15.23 -18.98 -3.49
CA ARG A 30 15.63 -17.66 -3.05
C ARG A 30 15.16 -17.74 -1.62
N ARG A 31 16.09 -18.09 -0.73
CA ARG A 31 15.85 -18.01 0.69
C ARG A 31 15.40 -16.57 0.81
N LEU A 32 14.10 -16.37 1.05
CA LEU A 32 13.59 -15.11 1.56
C LEU A 32 14.28 -15.01 2.92
N GLY A 33 15.56 -14.65 2.92
CA GLY A 33 16.21 -14.18 4.11
C GLY A 33 15.32 -13.04 4.57
N VAL A 34 14.82 -13.14 5.79
CA VAL A 34 14.06 -12.06 6.40
C VAL A 34 15.00 -10.87 6.41
N GLN A 35 14.86 -9.98 5.44
CA GLN A 35 15.55 -8.70 5.44
C GLN A 35 14.79 -7.88 6.49
N PRO A 36 15.38 -7.60 7.67
CA PRO A 36 14.65 -6.86 8.71
C PRO A 36 14.45 -5.40 8.31
N LEU A 37 15.22 -4.90 7.33
CA LEU A 37 15.21 -3.50 6.92
C LEU A 37 13.84 -3.03 6.39
N PRO A 38 13.19 -3.68 5.41
CA PRO A 38 11.82 -3.32 5.03
C PRO A 38 10.82 -3.34 6.19
N ALA A 39 10.91 -4.34 7.07
CA ALA A 39 10.00 -4.47 8.22
C ALA A 39 10.22 -3.34 9.24
N LEU A 40 11.47 -2.98 9.51
CA LEU A 40 11.83 -1.87 10.39
C LEU A 40 11.36 -0.53 9.82
N VAL A 41 11.55 -0.31 8.52
CA VAL A 41 11.06 0.89 7.83
C VAL A 41 9.54 0.97 7.94
N LEU A 42 8.84 -0.13 7.65
CA LEU A 42 7.37 -0.19 7.80
C LEU A 42 6.92 0.08 9.25
N ALA A 43 7.61 -0.50 10.23
CA ALA A 43 7.33 -0.27 11.65
C ALA A 43 7.56 1.20 12.04
N LEU A 44 8.61 1.84 11.51
CA LEU A 44 8.87 3.26 11.74
C LEU A 44 7.74 4.13 11.17
N PHE A 45 7.31 3.87 9.92
CA PHE A 45 6.17 4.56 9.32
C PHE A 45 4.89 4.33 10.12
N LEU A 46 4.65 3.09 10.57
CA LEU A 46 3.50 2.76 11.39
C LEU A 46 3.50 3.57 12.68
N VAL A 47 4.61 3.58 13.43
CA VAL A 47 4.72 4.38 14.65
C VAL A 47 4.55 5.86 14.35
N PHE A 48 5.18 6.37 13.29
CA PHE A 48 5.10 7.78 12.88
C PHE A 48 3.67 8.23 12.56
N PHE A 49 2.86 7.40 11.89
CA PHE A 49 1.47 7.76 11.56
C PHE A 49 0.47 7.42 12.66
N VAL A 50 0.61 6.25 13.29
CA VAL A 50 -0.37 5.74 14.25
C VAL A 50 -0.20 6.40 15.61
N LEU A 51 1.02 6.67 16.06
CA LEU A 51 1.23 7.23 17.40
C LEU A 51 0.59 8.62 17.55
N PRO A 52 0.74 9.59 16.61
CA PRO A 52 0.05 10.87 16.70
C PRO A 52 -1.46 10.75 16.57
N ALA A 53 -1.96 9.86 15.72
CA ALA A 53 -3.39 9.61 15.56
C ALA A 53 -4.01 9.03 16.84
N LEU A 54 -3.34 8.04 17.45
CA LEU A 54 -3.74 7.45 18.73
C LEU A 54 -3.75 8.50 19.84
N TRP A 55 -2.72 9.34 19.88
CA TRP A 55 -2.67 10.45 20.82
C TRP A 55 -3.86 11.40 20.64
N LEU A 56 -4.23 11.76 19.41
CA LEU A 56 -5.36 12.65 19.13
C LEU A 56 -6.70 12.06 19.63
N VAL A 57 -6.90 10.75 19.43
CA VAL A 57 -8.08 10.03 19.95
C VAL A 57 -8.10 10.04 21.47
N LEU A 58 -6.97 9.81 22.13
CA LEU A 58 -6.87 9.86 23.59
C LEU A 58 -7.02 11.28 24.13
N ALA A 59 -6.49 12.28 23.42
CA ALA A 59 -6.60 13.69 23.77
C ALA A 59 -8.07 14.15 23.83
N ALA A 60 -8.91 13.70 22.90
CA ALA A 60 -10.35 13.98 22.91
C ALA A 60 -11.06 13.46 24.19
N THR A 61 -10.48 12.50 24.91
CA THR A 61 -11.03 11.98 26.17
C THR A 61 -10.51 12.68 27.43
N LYS A 62 -9.59 13.64 27.29
CA LYS A 62 -8.94 14.36 28.41
C LYS A 62 -9.51 15.77 28.58
N THR A 63 -9.42 16.31 29.79
CA THR A 63 -9.68 17.73 30.06
C THR A 63 -8.45 18.59 29.73
N ASP A 64 -8.61 19.91 29.57
CA ASP A 64 -7.50 20.84 29.26
C ASP A 64 -6.32 20.71 30.24
N SER A 65 -6.61 20.59 31.53
CA SER A 65 -5.59 20.39 32.57
C SER A 65 -4.84 19.07 32.41
N GLN A 66 -5.53 17.99 32.00
CA GLN A 66 -4.94 16.68 31.77
C GLN A 66 -4.11 16.64 30.49
N LEU A 67 -4.48 17.40 29.45
CA LEU A 67 -3.68 17.48 28.21
C LEU A 67 -2.26 17.98 28.46
N VAL A 68 -2.08 18.90 29.43
CA VAL A 68 -0.79 19.51 29.74
C VAL A 68 -0.02 18.73 30.81
N HIS A 69 -0.70 18.16 31.81
CA HIS A 69 -0.03 17.60 33.00
C HIS A 69 -0.03 16.06 33.06
N SER A 70 -0.85 15.38 32.26
CA SER A 70 -0.95 13.91 32.29
C SER A 70 -0.08 13.27 31.21
N ASN A 71 0.19 11.96 31.37
CA ASN A 71 0.92 11.21 30.37
C ASN A 71 0.20 11.28 29.00
N PRO A 72 0.92 11.56 27.89
CA PRO A 72 0.33 11.74 26.57
C PRO A 72 -0.52 10.54 26.12
N LEU A 73 -0.12 9.32 26.45
CA LEU A 73 -0.80 8.07 26.07
C LEU A 73 -1.74 7.52 27.16
N ALA A 74 -1.97 8.25 28.25
CA ALA A 74 -2.93 7.83 29.26
C ALA A 74 -4.37 7.94 28.73
N PHE A 75 -5.25 7.07 29.21
CA PHE A 75 -6.69 7.22 29.00
C PHE A 75 -7.26 8.33 29.89
N GLY A 76 -8.15 9.14 29.32
CA GLY A 76 -8.93 10.14 30.06
C GLY A 76 -10.22 9.55 30.63
N SER A 77 -11.33 10.30 30.54
CA SER A 77 -12.63 9.86 31.05
C SER A 77 -13.75 10.02 30.02
N TRP A 78 -14.74 9.13 30.06
CA TRP A 78 -15.93 9.19 29.20
C TRP A 78 -16.76 10.47 29.40
N ARG A 79 -16.73 11.05 30.60
CA ARG A 79 -17.42 12.32 30.90
C ARG A 79 -16.73 13.50 30.22
N ALA A 80 -15.39 13.52 30.21
CA ALA A 80 -14.63 14.54 29.49
C ALA A 80 -14.83 14.41 27.98
N LEU A 81 -14.91 13.19 27.44
CA LEU A 81 -15.25 12.98 26.02
C LEU A 81 -16.59 13.62 25.64
N ARG A 82 -17.65 13.40 26.44
CA ARG A 82 -18.95 14.04 26.19
C ARG A 82 -18.87 15.57 26.28
N ALA A 83 -18.24 16.11 27.32
CA ALA A 83 -18.10 17.55 27.49
C ALA A 83 -17.32 18.20 26.32
N ASN A 84 -16.24 17.56 25.86
CA ASN A 84 -15.46 18.03 24.72
C ASN A 84 -16.26 17.94 23.41
N TRP A 85 -17.07 16.89 23.26
CA TRP A 85 -17.96 16.73 22.12
C TRP A 85 -19.01 17.84 22.08
N ASP A 86 -19.71 18.07 23.19
CA ASP A 86 -20.74 19.11 23.31
C ASP A 86 -20.14 20.51 23.05
N ALA A 87 -18.95 20.79 23.60
CA ALA A 87 -18.23 22.04 23.35
C ALA A 87 -17.85 22.23 21.87
N LEU A 88 -17.50 21.14 21.17
CA LEU A 88 -17.18 21.19 19.74
C LEU A 88 -18.44 21.39 18.89
N THR A 89 -19.54 20.72 19.24
CA THR A 89 -20.79 20.81 18.47
C THR A 89 -21.52 22.12 18.68
N ASP A 90 -21.45 22.71 19.88
CA ASP A 90 -22.06 24.01 20.20
C ASP A 90 -21.16 25.19 19.82
N TYR A 91 -19.96 24.92 19.30
CA TYR A 91 -19.03 25.94 18.89
C TYR A 91 -19.62 26.85 17.81
N GLN A 92 -19.79 28.14 18.15
CA GLN A 92 -20.24 29.21 17.25
C GLN A 92 -21.51 28.82 16.48
N ASP A 93 -22.58 28.43 17.19
CA ASP A 93 -23.87 28.03 16.61
C ASP A 93 -23.75 26.86 15.62
N ASN A 94 -23.08 25.79 16.04
CA ASN A 94 -22.85 24.59 15.22
C ASN A 94 -22.04 24.86 13.93
N ALA A 95 -21.18 25.87 13.94
CA ALA A 95 -20.33 26.22 12.80
C ALA A 95 -19.50 25.04 12.28
N VAL A 96 -19.05 24.14 13.18
CA VAL A 96 -18.32 22.92 12.82
C VAL A 96 -19.12 22.06 11.84
N PHE A 97 -20.43 21.90 12.05
CA PHE A 97 -21.29 21.14 11.13
C PHE A 97 -21.52 21.87 9.81
N LEU A 98 -21.63 23.21 9.84
CA LEU A 98 -21.72 24.02 8.63
C LEU A 98 -20.48 23.82 7.75
N TRP A 99 -19.29 23.90 8.35
CA TRP A 99 -18.03 23.68 7.63
C TRP A 99 -17.92 22.26 7.12
N LEU A 100 -18.24 21.26 7.95
CA LEU A 100 -18.22 19.86 7.57
C LEU A 100 -19.14 19.59 6.36
N ARG A 101 -20.36 20.15 6.38
CA ARG A 101 -21.32 20.06 5.27
C ARG A 101 -20.78 20.72 4.02
N ASN A 102 -20.20 21.91 4.13
CA ASN A 102 -19.62 22.61 2.99
C ASN A 102 -18.46 21.81 2.38
N SER A 103 -17.53 21.31 3.20
CA SER A 103 -16.42 20.46 2.75
C SER A 103 -16.91 19.18 2.06
N ALA A 104 -17.91 18.51 2.63
CA ALA A 104 -18.49 17.30 2.03
C ALA A 104 -19.15 17.61 0.68
N LEU A 105 -19.92 18.70 0.60
CA LEU A 105 -20.58 19.14 -0.63
C LEU A 105 -19.56 19.50 -1.72
N TYR A 106 -18.50 20.23 -1.37
CA TYR A 106 -17.43 20.57 -2.31
C TYR A 106 -16.65 19.34 -2.77
N ALA A 107 -16.28 18.42 -1.87
CA ALA A 107 -15.58 17.19 -2.24
C ALA A 107 -16.44 16.32 -3.17
N PHE A 108 -17.74 16.21 -2.89
CA PHE A 108 -18.68 15.47 -3.72
C PHE A 108 -18.85 16.11 -5.11
N LEU A 109 -19.05 17.42 -5.18
CA LEU A 109 -19.16 18.13 -6.47
C LEU A 109 -17.86 18.02 -7.28
N ALA A 110 -16.70 18.16 -6.64
CA ALA A 110 -15.40 17.97 -7.29
C ALA A 110 -15.25 16.55 -7.84
N LEU A 111 -15.69 15.52 -7.10
CA LEU A 111 -15.73 14.14 -7.56
C LEU A 111 -16.63 13.98 -8.79
N VAL A 112 -17.86 14.52 -8.76
CA VAL A 112 -18.80 14.46 -9.89
C VAL A 112 -18.21 15.14 -11.13
N ILE A 113 -17.68 16.35 -11.00
CA ILE A 113 -17.05 17.07 -12.11
C ILE A 113 -15.88 16.25 -12.66
N THR A 114 -15.02 15.71 -11.78
CA THR A 114 -13.86 14.90 -12.19
C THR A 114 -14.32 13.67 -12.98
N LEU A 115 -15.37 12.97 -12.54
CA LEU A 115 -15.93 11.82 -13.25
C LEU A 115 -16.50 12.23 -14.61
N CYS A 116 -17.30 13.29 -14.66
CA CYS A 116 -17.89 13.80 -15.90
C CYS A 116 -16.82 14.22 -16.93
N VAL A 117 -15.67 14.73 -16.48
CA VAL A 117 -14.56 15.14 -17.37
C VAL A 117 -13.66 13.94 -17.74
N ALA A 118 -13.36 13.06 -16.79
CA ALA A 118 -12.42 11.97 -16.98
C ALA A 118 -13.01 10.80 -17.78
N ILE A 119 -14.30 10.48 -17.58
CA ILE A 119 -14.94 9.32 -18.22
C ILE A 119 -14.96 9.45 -19.75
N PRO A 120 -15.42 10.56 -20.36
CA PRO A 120 -15.41 10.71 -21.82
C PRO A 120 -13.99 10.62 -22.40
N ARG A 121 -13.01 11.28 -21.76
CA ARG A 121 -11.60 11.21 -22.19
C ARG A 121 -11.02 9.80 -22.11
N ALA A 122 -11.50 9.01 -21.15
CA ALA A 122 -11.15 7.60 -21.03
C ALA A 122 -11.95 6.68 -21.96
N THR A 123 -12.86 7.19 -22.79
CA THR A 123 -13.53 6.40 -23.85
C THR A 123 -13.04 6.75 -25.25
N ASP A 124 -12.44 7.94 -25.43
CA ASP A 124 -12.01 8.47 -26.74
C ASP A 124 -10.64 7.92 -27.22
N TRP A 125 -9.99 6.98 -26.51
CA TRP A 125 -8.69 6.38 -26.87
C TRP A 125 -8.77 5.10 -27.71
N ARG A 126 -9.98 4.69 -28.11
CA ARG A 126 -10.22 3.58 -29.04
C ARG A 126 -10.41 4.09 -30.46
#